data_AF-D8K7Q2-F1
#
_entry.id   AF-D8K7Q2-F1
#
_cell.length_a   1.000
_cell.length_b   1.000
_cell.length_c   1.000
_cell.angle_alpha   90.00
_cell.angle_beta   90.00
_cell.angle_gamma   90.00
#
_symmetry.space_group_name_H-M   'P 1'
#
loop_
_entity.id
_entity.type
_entity.pdbx_description
1 polymer ?
#
loop_
_entity_poly.entity_id
_entity_poly.type
_entity_poly.pdbx_seq_one_letter_code
_entity_poly.pdbx_strand_id
1 'polypeptide(L)'
;MDSEFNKKREKPQRTESLHSITKSSLAATNSSCPFLLSTSSLLDHENPLVETRESKVRQWTRKLPVMNLFQSTQALLDVLALLNEQPLQEKHRVQLLDIYRTPINTMLLGFDPLHLRQLPIPPAQREQVAQNIARLPLMLADGYKTAIKQGYEGGREPKQDSILLLAAARACEQLGHAMLHHYRLPYPLPPRLYLELHQLYRYAEHYQVLDCIPHAAKRVDDGKNIAMAYKELMLLAIVEPSRLASDEIVPSYELLGKLPTHVRIAPPHASSGKMNSFMIDLSKDHPPKPFTSLEVSLKNENLRLFDTRSLLKRLGELLHQAESPSTIPVHLSNIQLLRRLIPYLNASYQRPSPGKP
;
A
#
# COMPACT_ATOMS: atom_id res chain seq x y z
N MET A 1 -69.03 -35.88 -54.31
CA MET A 1 -69.49 -36.29 -52.97
C MET A 1 -68.52 -35.70 -51.98
N ASP A 2 -68.98 -34.60 -51.37
CA ASP A 2 -68.81 -34.19 -49.97
C ASP A 2 -67.36 -33.99 -49.48
N SER A 3 -66.87 -32.76 -49.31
CA SER A 3 -67.12 -31.83 -48.18
C SER A 3 -67.01 -32.52 -46.81
N GLU A 4 -65.99 -32.23 -46.01
CA GLU A 4 -66.05 -31.41 -44.77
C GLU A 4 -64.80 -31.79 -43.92
N PHE A 5 -64.17 -31.04 -43.01
CA PHE A 5 -64.44 -29.79 -42.32
C PHE A 5 -63.12 -29.21 -41.77
N ASN A 6 -62.77 -28.01 -42.23
CA ASN A 6 -62.12 -26.85 -41.60
C ASN A 6 -61.67 -26.89 -40.11
N LYS A 7 -60.41 -26.49 -39.82
CA LYS A 7 -60.09 -25.63 -38.64
C LYS A 7 -58.75 -24.85 -38.77
N LYS A 8 -58.87 -23.65 -39.34
CA LYS A 8 -58.37 -22.32 -38.89
C LYS A 8 -57.17 -22.17 -37.90
N ARG A 9 -56.38 -21.11 -38.21
CA ARG A 9 -55.54 -20.20 -37.36
C ARG A 9 -54.15 -20.70 -36.96
N GLU A 10 -53.08 -19.92 -36.82
CA GLU A 10 -52.68 -18.51 -37.06
C GLU A 10 -51.14 -18.52 -36.92
N LYS A 11 -50.38 -17.63 -37.60
CA LYS A 11 -48.95 -17.37 -37.28
C LYS A 11 -48.86 -16.59 -35.96
N PRO A 12 -47.76 -16.70 -35.19
CA PRO A 12 -46.79 -15.59 -35.18
C PRO A 12 -45.30 -15.92 -34.93
N GLN A 13 -44.46 -15.02 -35.45
CA GLN A 13 -43.18 -14.43 -35.00
C GLN A 13 -42.18 -15.13 -34.04
N ARG A 14 -40.90 -15.03 -34.46
CA ARG A 14 -39.64 -14.77 -33.70
C ARG A 14 -39.55 -15.20 -32.24
N THR A 15 -38.55 -16.05 -31.95
CA THR A 15 -37.85 -16.10 -30.66
C THR A 15 -36.34 -16.28 -30.87
N GLU A 16 -35.59 -15.43 -30.17
CA GLU A 16 -34.14 -15.31 -30.12
C GLU A 16 -33.47 -16.35 -29.21
N SER A 17 -32.16 -16.51 -29.42
CA SER A 17 -31.12 -16.93 -28.46
C SER A 17 -31.06 -18.40 -28.04
N LEU A 18 -29.85 -18.96 -28.13
CA LEU A 18 -29.19 -19.85 -27.14
C LEU A 18 -27.87 -20.37 -27.74
N HIS A 19 -26.93 -19.47 -28.03
CA HIS A 19 -25.56 -19.79 -28.42
C HIS A 19 -24.60 -18.74 -27.83
N SER A 20 -24.43 -18.71 -26.51
CA SER A 20 -23.33 -17.96 -25.87
C SER A 20 -23.23 -18.15 -24.36
N ILE A 21 -23.26 -19.38 -23.83
CA ILE A 21 -22.84 -19.60 -22.44
C ILE A 21 -22.03 -20.89 -22.35
N THR A 22 -20.73 -20.79 -22.65
CA THR A 22 -19.68 -21.71 -22.14
C THR A 22 -18.30 -21.23 -22.56
N LYS A 23 -17.89 -20.03 -22.11
CA LYS A 23 -16.47 -19.62 -22.05
C LYS A 23 -16.27 -18.54 -20.96
N SER A 24 -16.33 -18.95 -19.68
CA SER A 24 -15.86 -18.09 -18.57
C SER A 24 -15.46 -18.91 -17.33
N SER A 25 -14.72 -20.01 -17.50
CA SER A 25 -14.27 -20.84 -16.36
C SER A 25 -12.86 -21.40 -16.52
N LEU A 26 -11.93 -20.57 -17.01
CA LEU A 26 -10.49 -20.89 -16.98
C LEU A 26 -9.67 -19.63 -16.66
N ALA A 27 -9.78 -19.17 -15.42
CA ALA A 27 -8.79 -18.29 -14.79
C ALA A 27 -8.79 -18.45 -13.25
N ALA A 28 -9.18 -19.63 -12.74
CA ALA A 28 -8.90 -19.99 -11.35
C ALA A 28 -7.48 -20.56 -11.29
N THR A 29 -6.48 -19.68 -11.24
CA THR A 29 -5.13 -20.08 -10.88
C THR A 29 -5.16 -20.59 -9.43
N ASN A 30 -4.74 -21.84 -9.27
CA ASN A 30 -4.65 -22.57 -8.01
C ASN A 30 -3.73 -21.86 -7.00
N SER A 31 -4.25 -20.84 -6.33
CA SER A 31 -3.76 -20.37 -5.05
C SER A 31 -4.89 -20.60 -4.05
N SER A 32 -4.63 -21.40 -3.02
CA SER A 32 -5.62 -21.82 -2.01
C SER A 32 -6.17 -20.64 -1.17
N CYS A 33 -5.81 -19.39 -1.48
CA CYS A 33 -6.23 -18.20 -0.75
C CYS A 33 -6.60 -17.07 -1.71
N PRO A 34 -7.80 -16.46 -1.57
CA PRO A 34 -8.24 -15.37 -2.44
C PRO A 34 -7.26 -14.18 -2.40
N PHE A 35 -7.25 -13.39 -3.47
CA PHE A 35 -6.51 -12.13 -3.54
C PHE A 35 -7.34 -11.02 -2.85
N LEU A 36 -6.90 -10.56 -1.67
CA LEU A 36 -7.73 -9.83 -0.71
C LEU A 36 -7.57 -8.29 -0.74
N LEU A 37 -7.39 -7.69 -1.92
CA LEU A 37 -7.37 -6.24 -2.04
C LEU A 37 -8.79 -5.66 -1.97
N SER A 38 -9.01 -4.67 -1.10
CA SER A 38 -10.22 -3.84 -1.15
C SER A 38 -10.05 -2.78 -2.24
N THR A 39 -11.08 -2.65 -3.08
CA THR A 39 -11.17 -1.62 -4.12
C THR A 39 -12.57 -1.03 -4.12
N SER A 40 -12.71 0.24 -4.50
CA SER A 40 -14.03 0.80 -4.86
C SER A 40 -14.70 -0.04 -5.95
N SER A 41 -16.04 -0.13 -5.89
CA SER A 41 -16.83 -0.80 -6.93
C SER A 41 -16.88 0.09 -8.16
N LEU A 42 -16.65 -0.50 -9.33
CA LEU A 42 -16.75 0.22 -10.59
C LEU A 42 -18.21 0.39 -11.00
N LEU A 43 -18.53 1.54 -11.60
CA LEU A 43 -19.82 1.79 -12.23
C LEU A 43 -19.92 1.00 -13.55
N ASP A 44 -21.16 0.65 -13.91
CA ASP A 44 -21.45 -0.01 -15.21
C ASP A 44 -21.39 0.96 -16.40
N HIS A 45 -21.28 2.26 -16.13
CA HIS A 45 -21.28 3.32 -17.13
C HIS A 45 -20.22 4.37 -16.81
N GLU A 46 -19.78 5.09 -17.83
CA GLU A 46 -18.88 6.23 -17.65
C GLU A 46 -19.63 7.41 -17.03
N ASN A 47 -19.12 7.94 -15.92
CA ASN A 47 -19.59 9.18 -15.34
C ASN A 47 -19.01 10.38 -16.12
N PRO A 48 -19.84 11.20 -16.78
CA PRO A 48 -19.37 12.33 -17.58
C PRO A 48 -18.77 13.48 -16.76
N LEU A 49 -18.96 13.48 -15.43
CA LEU A 49 -18.34 14.46 -14.53
C LEU A 49 -16.85 14.18 -14.29
N VAL A 50 -16.38 12.96 -14.57
CA VAL A 50 -14.97 12.59 -14.42
C VAL A 50 -14.19 13.05 -15.64
N GLU A 51 -13.28 14.01 -15.46
CA GLU A 51 -12.37 14.42 -16.52
C GLU A 51 -11.28 13.37 -16.74
N THR A 52 -11.33 12.69 -17.89
CA THR A 52 -10.40 11.60 -18.23
C THR A 52 -9.30 12.03 -19.20
N ARG A 53 -9.33 13.27 -19.73
CA ARG A 53 -8.25 13.78 -20.58
C ARG A 53 -7.07 14.24 -19.74
N GLU A 54 -5.95 13.54 -19.87
CA GLU A 54 -4.71 13.82 -19.13
C GLU A 54 -4.29 15.30 -19.19
N SER A 55 -4.42 15.96 -20.34
CA SER A 55 -4.03 17.37 -20.51
C SER A 55 -4.85 18.31 -19.64
N LYS A 56 -6.16 18.09 -19.54
CA LYS A 56 -7.06 18.88 -18.70
C LYS A 56 -6.86 18.59 -17.23
N VAL A 57 -6.64 17.33 -16.87
CA VAL A 57 -6.28 16.95 -15.50
C VAL A 57 -4.98 17.64 -15.07
N ARG A 58 -3.94 17.62 -15.90
CA ARG A 58 -2.68 18.36 -15.63
C ARG A 58 -2.89 19.87 -15.52
N GLN A 59 -3.77 20.44 -16.35
CA GLN A 59 -4.08 21.87 -16.27
C GLN A 59 -4.80 22.20 -14.96
N TRP A 60 -5.72 21.33 -14.51
CA TRP A 60 -6.46 21.51 -13.28
C TRP A 60 -5.56 21.36 -12.05
N THR A 61 -4.69 20.34 -12.00
CA THR A 61 -3.78 20.15 -10.86
C THR A 61 -2.80 21.31 -10.67
N ARG A 62 -2.39 21.97 -11.76
CA ARG A 62 -1.57 23.21 -11.69
C ARG A 62 -2.29 24.42 -11.11
N LYS A 63 -3.62 24.41 -11.10
CA LYS A 63 -4.46 25.50 -10.56
C LYS A 63 -4.86 25.29 -9.11
N LEU A 64 -4.45 24.17 -8.48
CA LEU A 64 -4.75 23.90 -7.08
C LEU A 64 -4.21 25.03 -6.19
N PRO A 65 -5.01 25.56 -5.24
CA PRO A 65 -4.55 26.56 -4.30
C PRO A 65 -3.42 26.06 -3.38
N VAL A 66 -2.16 26.32 -3.76
CA VAL A 66 -0.97 25.85 -3.01
C VAL A 66 -0.98 26.32 -1.55
N MET A 67 -1.47 27.53 -1.31
CA MET A 67 -1.52 28.14 0.03
C MET A 67 -2.77 27.76 0.84
N ASN A 68 -3.73 27.02 0.26
CA ASN A 68 -4.94 26.61 0.93
C ASN A 68 -5.07 25.08 0.94
N LEU A 69 -4.40 24.45 1.91
CA LEU A 69 -4.43 23.00 2.12
C LEU A 69 -5.84 22.46 2.26
N PHE A 70 -6.73 23.19 2.93
CA PHE A 70 -8.12 22.76 3.12
C PHE A 70 -8.84 22.59 1.77
N GLN A 71 -8.85 23.64 0.94
CA GLN A 71 -9.51 23.60 -0.36
C GLN A 71 -8.85 22.59 -1.31
N SER A 72 -7.51 22.56 -1.34
CA SER A 72 -6.77 21.65 -2.23
C SER A 72 -7.00 20.18 -1.88
N THR A 73 -6.92 19.83 -0.60
CA THR A 73 -7.11 18.43 -0.17
C THR A 73 -8.56 17.98 -0.36
N GLN A 74 -9.55 18.84 -0.10
CA GLN A 74 -10.96 18.54 -0.34
C GLN A 74 -11.23 18.30 -1.83
N ALA A 75 -10.79 19.22 -2.70
CA ALA A 75 -10.99 19.11 -4.15
C ALA A 75 -10.32 17.84 -4.74
N LEU A 76 -9.15 17.47 -4.22
CA LEU A 76 -8.47 16.24 -4.62
C LEU A 76 -9.24 14.98 -4.17
N LEU A 77 -9.77 14.96 -2.94
CA LEU A 77 -10.58 13.83 -2.46
C LEU A 77 -11.85 13.67 -3.28
N ASP A 78 -12.56 14.76 -3.57
CA ASP A 78 -13.81 14.73 -4.33
C ASP A 78 -13.59 14.14 -5.74
N VAL A 79 -12.51 14.56 -6.41
CA VAL A 79 -12.17 14.05 -7.75
C VAL A 79 -11.69 12.60 -7.73
N LEU A 80 -10.86 12.22 -6.74
CA LEU A 80 -10.38 10.84 -6.63
C LEU A 80 -11.48 9.85 -6.28
N ALA A 81 -12.46 10.26 -5.46
CA ALA A 81 -13.62 9.43 -5.15
C ALA A 81 -14.37 9.05 -6.43
N LEU A 82 -14.68 10.03 -7.29
CA LEU A 82 -15.34 9.78 -8.57
C LEU A 82 -14.47 8.97 -9.55
N LEU A 83 -13.16 9.24 -9.59
CA LEU A 83 -12.23 8.53 -10.46
C LEU A 83 -12.12 7.03 -10.09
N ASN A 84 -12.17 6.70 -8.80
CA ASN A 84 -12.03 5.33 -8.32
C ASN A 84 -13.23 4.45 -8.68
N GLU A 85 -14.40 5.04 -8.88
CA GLU A 85 -15.61 4.35 -9.35
C GLU A 85 -15.72 4.30 -10.89
N GLN A 86 -15.00 5.17 -11.61
CA GLN A 86 -15.06 5.26 -13.08
C GLN A 86 -14.57 3.96 -13.75
N PRO A 87 -15.29 3.34 -14.69
CA PRO A 87 -14.83 2.16 -15.42
C PRO A 87 -13.77 2.53 -16.47
N LEU A 88 -12.50 2.58 -16.06
CA LEU A 88 -11.36 2.89 -16.94
C LEU A 88 -10.50 1.64 -17.22
N GLN A 89 -9.84 1.66 -18.38
CA GLN A 89 -8.71 0.77 -18.65
C GLN A 89 -7.55 1.06 -17.69
N GLU A 90 -6.84 0.01 -17.29
CA GLU A 90 -5.84 0.03 -16.23
C GLU A 90 -4.70 1.01 -16.52
N LYS A 91 -4.21 1.00 -17.77
CA LYS A 91 -3.17 1.93 -18.22
C LYS A 91 -3.62 3.39 -18.05
N HIS A 92 -4.82 3.71 -18.53
CA HIS A 92 -5.37 5.06 -18.48
C HIS A 92 -5.62 5.49 -17.03
N ARG A 93 -6.15 4.60 -16.19
CA ARG A 93 -6.30 4.83 -14.75
C ARG A 93 -4.97 5.17 -14.10
N VAL A 94 -3.93 4.36 -14.31
CA VAL A 94 -2.59 4.59 -13.74
C VAL A 94 -2.01 5.92 -14.20
N GLN A 95 -2.17 6.28 -15.49
CA GLN A 95 -1.71 7.58 -16.02
C GLN A 95 -2.40 8.77 -15.34
N LEU A 96 -3.72 8.69 -15.12
CA LEU A 96 -4.46 9.74 -14.41
C LEU A 96 -4.03 9.84 -12.95
N LEU A 97 -3.92 8.71 -12.25
CA LEU A 97 -3.49 8.66 -10.86
C LEU A 97 -2.08 9.24 -10.68
N ASP A 98 -1.14 8.99 -11.60
CA ASP A 98 0.21 9.56 -11.53
C ASP A 98 0.20 11.09 -11.66
N ILE A 99 -0.76 11.67 -12.39
CA ILE A 99 -0.95 13.14 -12.45
C ILE A 99 -1.37 13.70 -11.10
N TYR A 100 -2.33 13.06 -10.41
CA TYR A 100 -2.77 13.48 -9.08
C TYR A 100 -1.74 13.16 -7.99
N ARG A 101 -1.00 12.06 -8.13
CA ARG A 101 0.05 11.64 -7.19
C ARG A 101 1.09 12.70 -6.97
N THR A 102 1.49 13.44 -8.01
CA THR A 102 2.54 14.46 -7.90
C THR A 102 2.21 15.55 -6.87
N PRO A 103 1.11 16.34 -7.00
CA PRO A 103 0.76 17.33 -5.99
C PRO A 103 0.40 16.70 -4.64
N ILE A 104 -0.21 15.51 -4.61
CA ILE A 104 -0.54 14.82 -3.36
C ILE A 104 0.74 14.47 -2.58
N ASN A 105 1.71 13.84 -3.22
CA ASN A 105 2.97 13.47 -2.57
C ASN A 105 3.72 14.72 -2.09
N THR A 106 3.72 15.81 -2.85
CA THR A 106 4.28 17.09 -2.38
C THR A 106 3.61 17.57 -1.11
N MET A 107 2.28 17.49 -1.02
CA MET A 107 1.54 17.84 0.20
C MET A 107 1.85 16.89 1.36
N LEU A 108 1.93 15.59 1.12
CA LEU A 108 2.22 14.58 2.14
C LEU A 108 3.62 14.78 2.74
N LEU A 109 4.63 14.97 1.88
CA LEU A 109 6.02 15.19 2.30
C LEU A 109 6.22 16.54 3.00
N GLY A 110 5.49 17.57 2.57
CA GLY A 110 5.53 18.91 3.19
C GLY A 110 4.65 19.06 4.43
N PHE A 111 3.82 18.07 4.76
CA PHE A 111 2.88 18.17 5.87
C PHE A 111 3.57 17.95 7.22
N ASP A 112 3.38 18.91 8.13
CA ASP A 112 3.80 18.82 9.52
C ASP A 112 2.60 19.06 10.47
N PRO A 113 2.21 18.07 11.29
CA PRO A 113 1.18 18.23 12.31
C PRO A 113 1.45 19.36 13.31
N LEU A 114 2.71 19.64 13.65
CA LEU A 114 3.04 20.72 14.58
C LEU A 114 2.80 22.09 13.96
N HIS A 115 3.26 22.29 12.73
CA HIS A 115 2.94 23.50 11.96
C HIS A 115 1.43 23.71 11.80
N LEU A 116 0.67 22.65 11.45
CA LEU A 116 -0.79 22.72 11.33
C LEU A 116 -1.47 23.18 12.64
N ARG A 117 -0.96 22.75 13.80
CA ARG A 117 -1.47 23.19 15.13
C ARG A 117 -1.25 24.68 15.38
N GLN A 118 -0.19 25.26 14.83
CA GLN A 118 0.16 26.67 15.01
C GLN A 118 -0.60 27.62 14.06
N LEU A 119 -1.24 27.09 13.01
CA LEU A 119 -2.00 27.92 12.07
C LEU A 119 -3.22 28.58 12.74
N PRO A 120 -3.50 29.87 12.44
CA PRO A 120 -4.62 30.62 12.98
C PRO A 120 -5.93 30.26 12.26
N ILE A 121 -6.30 28.98 12.26
CA ILE A 121 -7.52 28.44 11.65
C ILE A 121 -8.43 27.79 12.72
N PRO A 122 -9.75 27.71 12.48
CA PRO A 122 -10.68 27.04 13.39
C PRO A 122 -10.29 25.58 13.67
N PRO A 123 -10.50 25.07 14.89
CA PRO A 123 -10.17 23.68 15.25
C PRO A 123 -10.80 22.64 14.33
N ALA A 124 -12.07 22.80 13.96
CA ALA A 124 -12.77 21.89 13.05
C ALA A 124 -12.12 21.85 11.65
N GLN A 125 -11.71 23.02 11.13
CA GLN A 125 -11.02 23.10 9.85
C GLN A 125 -9.64 22.42 9.93
N ARG A 126 -8.92 22.62 11.03
CA ARG A 126 -7.63 21.97 11.29
C ARG A 126 -7.75 20.45 11.30
N GLU A 127 -8.76 19.93 12.00
CA GLU A 127 -9.04 18.50 12.05
C GLU A 127 -9.35 17.94 10.65
N GLN A 128 -10.19 18.63 9.89
CA GLN A 128 -10.55 18.21 8.53
C GLN A 128 -9.32 18.20 7.60
N VAL A 129 -8.39 19.16 7.71
CA VAL A 129 -7.13 19.12 6.96
C VAL A 129 -6.31 17.87 7.32
N ALA A 130 -6.16 17.57 8.62
CA ALA A 130 -5.41 16.40 9.07
C ALA A 130 -6.04 15.09 8.56
N GLN A 131 -7.36 14.96 8.65
CA GLN A 131 -8.10 13.82 8.12
C GLN A 131 -7.95 13.71 6.59
N ASN A 132 -8.06 14.82 5.87
CA ASN A 132 -7.96 14.81 4.42
C ASN A 132 -6.56 14.39 3.94
N ILE A 133 -5.50 14.91 4.59
CA ILE A 133 -4.12 14.52 4.34
C ILE A 133 -3.92 13.02 4.57
N ALA A 134 -4.48 12.47 5.65
CA ALA A 134 -4.40 11.03 5.94
C ALA A 134 -5.17 10.16 4.92
N ARG A 135 -6.24 10.69 4.31
CA ARG A 135 -7.11 9.98 3.36
C ARG A 135 -6.62 10.01 1.92
N LEU A 136 -5.98 11.08 1.46
CA LEU A 136 -5.49 11.20 0.08
C LEU A 136 -4.64 10.00 -0.41
N PRO A 137 -3.62 9.53 0.33
CA PRO A 137 -2.83 8.39 -0.12
C PRO A 137 -3.65 7.10 -0.16
N LEU A 138 -4.67 6.95 0.70
CA LEU A 138 -5.59 5.80 0.63
C LEU A 138 -6.42 5.83 -0.65
N MET A 139 -6.86 7.01 -1.10
CA MET A 139 -7.61 7.15 -2.36
C MET A 139 -6.76 6.87 -3.59
N LEU A 140 -5.49 7.29 -3.58
CA LEU A 140 -4.54 6.90 -4.62
C LEU A 140 -4.29 5.39 -4.62
N ALA A 141 -4.01 4.81 -3.44
CA ALA A 141 -3.80 3.38 -3.29
C ALA A 141 -5.01 2.58 -3.80
N ASP A 142 -6.23 3.01 -3.49
CA ASP A 142 -7.48 2.42 -4.00
C ASP A 142 -7.49 2.36 -5.53
N GLY A 143 -7.26 3.49 -6.22
CA GLY A 143 -7.21 3.51 -7.67
C GLY A 143 -6.13 2.60 -8.27
N TYR A 144 -4.93 2.55 -7.68
CA TYR A 144 -3.88 1.64 -8.16
C TYR A 144 -4.23 0.17 -7.92
N LYS A 145 -4.81 -0.17 -6.76
CA LYS A 145 -5.30 -1.53 -6.46
C LYS A 145 -6.41 -1.94 -7.43
N THR A 146 -7.29 -1.03 -7.82
CA THR A 146 -8.32 -1.28 -8.85
C THR A 146 -7.69 -1.71 -10.17
N ALA A 147 -6.64 -1.02 -10.64
CA ALA A 147 -5.92 -1.43 -11.85
C ALA A 147 -5.29 -2.83 -11.71
N ILE A 148 -4.71 -3.15 -10.54
CA ILE A 148 -4.13 -4.48 -10.26
C ILE A 148 -5.22 -5.55 -10.31
N LYS A 149 -6.38 -5.30 -9.68
CA LYS A 149 -7.50 -6.25 -9.61
C LYS A 149 -8.09 -6.51 -11.00
N GLN A 150 -8.36 -5.47 -11.79
CA GLN A 150 -8.84 -5.60 -13.17
C GLN A 150 -7.83 -6.39 -14.03
N GLY A 151 -6.54 -6.09 -13.91
CA GLY A 151 -5.48 -6.81 -14.62
C GLY A 151 -5.40 -8.29 -14.23
N TYR A 152 -5.47 -8.59 -12.93
CA TYR A 152 -5.44 -9.95 -12.39
C TYR A 152 -6.67 -10.77 -12.84
N GLU A 153 -7.87 -10.19 -12.78
CA GLU A 153 -9.11 -10.83 -13.25
C GLU A 153 -9.09 -11.06 -14.76
N GLY A 154 -8.41 -10.19 -15.52
CA GLY A 154 -8.13 -10.36 -16.94
C GLY A 154 -7.00 -11.35 -17.26
N GLY A 155 -6.43 -12.03 -16.27
CA GLY A 155 -5.36 -13.02 -16.45
C GLY A 155 -4.00 -12.43 -16.81
N ARG A 156 -3.78 -11.13 -16.59
CA ARG A 156 -2.50 -10.47 -16.86
C ARG A 156 -1.58 -10.52 -15.65
N GLU A 157 -0.29 -10.52 -15.94
CA GLU A 157 0.76 -10.70 -14.93
C GLU A 157 1.72 -9.52 -14.92
N PRO A 158 2.15 -9.04 -13.74
CA PRO A 158 3.04 -7.88 -13.62
C PRO A 158 4.45 -8.14 -14.17
N LYS A 159 4.83 -9.41 -14.35
CA LYS A 159 6.10 -9.80 -14.98
C LYS A 159 6.15 -9.43 -16.47
N GLN A 160 4.99 -9.41 -17.13
CA GLN A 160 4.84 -9.14 -18.56
C GLN A 160 4.14 -7.80 -18.82
N ASP A 161 3.42 -7.27 -17.82
CA ASP A 161 2.72 -5.99 -17.89
C ASP A 161 3.36 -4.97 -16.93
N SER A 162 4.14 -4.04 -17.48
CA SER A 162 4.80 -2.99 -16.72
C SER A 162 3.83 -2.03 -16.03
N ILE A 163 2.59 -1.91 -16.51
CA ILE A 163 1.56 -1.06 -15.89
C ILE A 163 1.12 -1.69 -14.57
N LEU A 164 0.90 -3.01 -14.53
CA LEU A 164 0.51 -3.70 -13.30
C LEU A 164 1.64 -3.69 -12.27
N LEU A 165 2.89 -3.84 -12.71
CA LEU A 165 4.05 -3.70 -11.83
C LEU A 165 4.16 -2.28 -11.26
N LEU A 166 3.96 -1.27 -12.10
CA LEU A 166 3.95 0.13 -11.66
C LEU A 166 2.80 0.38 -10.68
N ALA A 167 1.59 -0.08 -10.97
CA ALA A 167 0.44 0.06 -10.08
C ALA A 167 0.70 -0.61 -8.72
N ALA A 168 1.30 -1.80 -8.68
CA ALA A 168 1.66 -2.48 -7.43
C ALA A 168 2.70 -1.70 -6.61
N ALA A 169 3.76 -1.18 -7.26
CA ALA A 169 4.75 -0.34 -6.60
C ALA A 169 4.12 0.95 -6.05
N ARG A 170 3.27 1.62 -6.85
CA ARG A 170 2.55 2.84 -6.46
C ARG A 170 1.57 2.60 -5.33
N ALA A 171 0.80 1.50 -5.35
CA ALA A 171 -0.10 1.15 -4.26
C ALA A 171 0.67 0.94 -2.95
N CYS A 172 1.80 0.23 -2.98
CA CYS A 172 2.64 -0.01 -1.80
C CYS A 172 3.19 1.30 -1.22
N GLU A 173 3.69 2.19 -2.08
CA GLU A 173 4.19 3.51 -1.71
C GLU A 173 3.10 4.35 -1.02
N GLN A 174 1.91 4.42 -1.62
CA GLN A 174 0.80 5.21 -1.10
C GLN A 174 0.25 4.64 0.23
N LEU A 175 0.16 3.31 0.37
CA LEU A 175 -0.14 2.69 1.66
C LEU A 175 0.92 2.99 2.73
N GLY A 176 2.19 3.09 2.32
CA GLY A 176 3.28 3.53 3.20
C GLY A 176 3.11 4.97 3.68
N HIS A 177 2.77 5.89 2.78
CA HIS A 177 2.42 7.26 3.17
C HIS A 177 1.21 7.30 4.11
N ALA A 178 0.14 6.55 3.81
CA ALA A 178 -1.02 6.47 4.67
C ALA A 178 -0.63 5.98 6.08
N MET A 179 0.16 4.92 6.19
CA MET A 179 0.67 4.40 7.46
C MET A 179 1.45 5.48 8.23
N LEU A 180 2.38 6.17 7.58
CA LEU A 180 3.19 7.21 8.20
C LEU A 180 2.35 8.36 8.75
N HIS A 181 1.37 8.85 7.99
CA HIS A 181 0.51 9.94 8.44
C HIS A 181 -0.43 9.53 9.58
N HIS A 182 -0.96 8.32 9.57
CA HIS A 182 -1.78 7.84 10.68
C HIS A 182 -0.97 7.66 11.96
N TYR A 183 0.31 7.26 11.88
CA TYR A 183 1.16 7.23 13.08
C TYR A 183 1.50 8.62 13.63
N ARG A 184 1.62 9.64 12.77
CA ARG A 184 1.90 11.04 13.16
C ARG A 184 0.67 11.78 13.69
N LEU A 185 -0.51 11.24 13.46
CA LEU A 185 -1.78 11.85 13.84
C LEU A 185 -2.43 11.03 14.95
N PRO A 186 -3.35 11.59 15.75
CA PRO A 186 -4.03 10.88 16.82
C PRO A 186 -5.15 9.96 16.28
N TYR A 187 -4.87 9.21 15.21
CA TYR A 187 -5.83 8.34 14.53
C TYR A 187 -5.30 6.89 14.52
N PRO A 188 -6.17 5.89 14.72
CA PRO A 188 -5.77 4.51 14.51
C PRO A 188 -5.43 4.28 13.04
N LEU A 189 -4.62 3.25 12.77
CA LEU A 189 -4.42 2.80 11.39
C LEU A 189 -5.76 2.39 10.76
N PRO A 190 -5.99 2.68 9.48
CA PRO A 190 -7.16 2.21 8.76
C PRO A 190 -7.25 0.69 8.80
N PRO A 191 -8.46 0.12 8.94
CA PRO A 191 -8.67 -1.32 8.78
C PRO A 191 -8.12 -1.81 7.44
N ARG A 192 -7.58 -3.03 7.43
CA ARG A 192 -7.02 -3.72 6.27
C ARG A 192 -5.70 -3.15 5.73
N LEU A 193 -5.14 -2.08 6.30
CA LEU A 193 -3.91 -1.49 5.77
C LEU A 193 -2.76 -2.51 5.72
N TYR A 194 -2.57 -3.31 6.78
CA TYR A 194 -1.55 -4.36 6.77
C TYR A 194 -1.90 -5.47 5.81
N LEU A 195 -3.16 -5.91 5.81
CA LEU A 195 -3.61 -6.93 4.88
C LEU A 195 -3.33 -6.53 3.43
N GLU A 196 -3.62 -5.29 3.05
CA GLU A 196 -3.37 -4.80 1.69
C GLU A 196 -1.88 -4.77 1.33
N LEU A 197 -1.03 -4.30 2.24
CA LEU A 197 0.44 -4.38 2.06
C LEU A 197 0.90 -5.83 1.89
N HIS A 198 0.37 -6.75 2.70
CA HIS A 198 0.70 -8.18 2.63
C HIS A 198 0.23 -8.80 1.32
N GLN A 199 -0.95 -8.44 0.83
CA GLN A 199 -1.48 -8.91 -0.45
C GLN A 199 -0.66 -8.40 -1.63
N LEU A 200 -0.21 -7.13 -1.60
CA LEU A 200 0.69 -6.58 -2.62
C LEU A 200 2.06 -7.28 -2.62
N TYR A 201 2.61 -7.55 -1.43
CA TYR A 201 3.82 -8.35 -1.29
C TYR A 201 3.63 -9.77 -1.85
N ARG A 202 2.55 -10.46 -1.46
CA ARG A 202 2.21 -11.81 -1.94
C ARG A 202 2.03 -11.85 -3.45
N TYR A 203 1.37 -10.85 -4.03
CA TYR A 203 1.18 -10.70 -5.46
C TYR A 203 2.53 -10.57 -6.19
N ALA A 204 3.39 -9.68 -5.71
CA ALA A 204 4.72 -9.50 -6.29
C ALA A 204 5.62 -10.75 -6.11
N GLU A 205 5.51 -11.44 -4.98
CA GLU A 205 6.23 -12.68 -4.69
C GLU A 205 5.80 -13.81 -5.63
N HIS A 206 4.49 -14.01 -5.80
CA HIS A 206 3.92 -15.04 -6.67
C HIS A 206 4.42 -14.92 -8.11
N TYR A 207 4.44 -13.69 -8.64
CA TYR A 207 4.92 -13.41 -10.00
C TYR A 207 6.43 -13.17 -10.09
N GLN A 208 7.18 -13.33 -9.00
CA GLN A 208 8.64 -13.17 -8.95
C GLN A 208 9.13 -11.78 -9.40
N VAL A 209 8.39 -10.73 -9.03
CA VAL A 209 8.69 -9.33 -9.37
C VAL A 209 9.01 -8.45 -8.16
N LEU A 210 9.21 -9.06 -6.99
CA LEU A 210 9.54 -8.36 -5.74
C LEU A 210 10.71 -7.38 -5.86
N ASP A 211 11.76 -7.79 -6.58
CA ASP A 211 12.98 -7.00 -6.75
C ASP A 211 12.98 -6.12 -8.00
N CYS A 212 11.94 -6.23 -8.83
CA CYS A 212 11.82 -5.45 -10.07
C CYS A 212 11.43 -4.00 -9.76
N ILE A 213 12.09 -3.07 -10.45
CA ILE A 213 11.78 -1.64 -10.36
C ILE A 213 11.15 -1.21 -11.69
N PRO A 214 9.89 -0.73 -11.72
CA PRO A 214 9.26 -0.20 -12.93
C PRO A 214 10.11 0.93 -13.53
N HIS A 215 10.26 0.95 -14.86
CA HIS A 215 11.09 1.98 -15.53
C HIS A 215 10.62 3.41 -15.22
N ALA A 216 9.31 3.63 -15.14
CA ALA A 216 8.73 4.92 -14.79
C ALA A 216 9.05 5.35 -13.33
N ALA A 217 9.22 4.40 -12.41
CA ALA A 217 9.57 4.66 -11.02
C ALA A 217 11.06 5.04 -10.84
N LYS A 218 11.94 4.57 -11.72
CA LYS A 218 13.40 4.86 -11.66
C LYS A 218 13.76 6.34 -11.86
N ARG A 219 12.87 7.13 -12.47
CA ARG A 219 13.17 8.52 -12.86
C ARG A 219 12.62 9.57 -11.89
N VAL A 220 11.70 9.18 -11.02
CA VAL A 220 10.88 10.11 -10.24
C VAL A 220 11.01 9.87 -8.73
N ASP A 221 11.32 8.65 -8.32
CA ASP A 221 11.40 8.26 -6.91
C ASP A 221 12.75 7.59 -6.63
N ASP A 222 13.09 7.37 -5.36
CA ASP A 222 14.30 6.66 -4.89
C ASP A 222 14.47 5.23 -5.47
N GLY A 223 13.64 4.80 -6.43
CA GLY A 223 13.78 3.57 -7.18
C GLY A 223 13.55 2.33 -6.33
N LYS A 224 12.83 2.44 -5.20
CA LYS A 224 12.55 1.30 -4.33
C LYS A 224 11.65 0.29 -5.05
N ASN A 225 12.05 -0.98 -5.02
CA ASN A 225 11.19 -2.09 -5.43
C ASN A 225 10.20 -2.44 -4.31
N ILE A 226 9.23 -3.31 -4.62
CA ILE A 226 8.18 -3.71 -3.67
C ILE A 226 8.76 -4.40 -2.44
N ALA A 227 9.81 -5.23 -2.59
CA ALA A 227 10.46 -5.88 -1.45
C ALA A 227 11.07 -4.87 -0.47
N MET A 228 11.78 -3.86 -0.97
CA MET A 228 12.42 -2.83 -0.15
C MET A 228 11.37 -1.98 0.57
N ALA A 229 10.34 -1.51 -0.15
CA ALA A 229 9.25 -0.72 0.42
C ALA A 229 8.49 -1.52 1.50
N TYR A 230 8.14 -2.78 1.22
CA TYR A 230 7.45 -3.63 2.17
C TYR A 230 8.28 -3.87 3.44
N LYS A 231 9.56 -4.21 3.29
CA LYS A 231 10.48 -4.43 4.43
C LYS A 231 10.61 -3.18 5.30
N GLU A 232 10.75 -2.00 4.70
CA GLU A 232 10.81 -0.72 5.41
C GLU A 232 9.55 -0.48 6.24
N LEU A 233 8.36 -0.69 5.67
CA LEU A 233 7.10 -0.54 6.39
C LEU A 233 6.91 -1.58 7.49
N MET A 234 7.36 -2.81 7.29
CA MET A 234 7.36 -3.84 8.33
C MET A 234 8.32 -3.50 9.48
N LEU A 235 9.50 -2.95 9.19
CA LEU A 235 10.42 -2.44 10.21
C LEU A 235 9.78 -1.31 11.01
N LEU A 236 9.15 -0.34 10.34
CA LEU A 236 8.44 0.75 10.99
C LEU A 236 7.34 0.21 11.92
N ALA A 237 6.57 -0.77 11.48
CA ALA A 237 5.54 -1.38 12.30
C ALA A 237 6.10 -2.14 13.52
N ILE A 238 7.24 -2.83 13.36
CA ILE A 238 7.89 -3.59 14.45
C ILE A 238 8.34 -2.68 15.59
N VAL A 239 8.82 -1.47 15.28
CA VAL A 239 9.29 -0.51 16.29
C VAL A 239 8.17 0.19 17.08
N GLU A 240 6.91 -0.16 16.80
CA GLU A 240 5.71 0.40 17.44
C GLU A 240 5.71 1.94 17.49
N PRO A 241 5.42 2.62 16.36
CA PRO A 241 5.51 4.08 16.27
C PRO A 241 4.63 4.82 17.28
N SER A 242 3.58 4.19 17.81
CA SER A 242 2.76 4.71 18.90
C SER A 242 3.52 4.96 20.21
N ARG A 243 4.74 4.43 20.35
CA ARG A 243 5.65 4.67 21.50
C ARG A 243 6.67 5.78 21.24
N LEU A 244 6.71 6.31 20.02
CA LEU A 244 7.62 7.39 19.64
C LEU A 244 6.87 8.72 19.75
N ALA A 245 7.60 9.81 19.97
CA ALA A 245 7.00 11.14 19.83
C ALA A 245 6.69 11.41 18.35
N SER A 246 5.66 12.23 18.08
CA SER A 246 5.17 12.46 16.71
C SER A 246 6.24 13.02 15.76
N ASP A 247 7.20 13.77 16.28
CA ASP A 247 8.34 14.37 15.57
C ASP A 247 9.48 13.36 15.32
N GLU A 248 9.50 12.24 16.03
CA GLU A 248 10.51 11.19 15.90
C GLU A 248 10.13 10.10 14.89
N ILE A 249 8.85 10.06 14.47
CA ILE A 249 8.34 9.04 13.55
C ILE A 249 8.96 9.17 12.16
N VAL A 250 9.01 10.39 11.59
CA VAL A 250 9.62 10.61 10.26
C VAL A 250 11.12 10.31 10.28
N PRO A 251 11.92 10.84 11.23
CA PRO A 251 13.33 10.43 11.37
C PRO A 251 13.51 8.92 11.53
N SER A 252 12.63 8.25 12.28
CA SER A 252 12.67 6.78 12.43
C SER A 252 12.43 6.08 11.10
N TYR A 253 11.43 6.51 10.35
CA TYR A 253 11.13 5.97 9.03
C TYR A 253 12.32 6.16 8.07
N GLU A 254 12.89 7.35 7.99
CA GLU A 254 14.06 7.65 7.15
C GLU A 254 15.30 6.81 7.51
N LEU A 255 15.54 6.57 8.80
CA LEU A 255 16.62 5.72 9.27
C LEU A 255 16.38 4.25 8.92
N LEU A 256 15.17 3.75 9.18
CA LEU A 256 14.78 2.37 8.87
C LEU A 256 14.79 2.10 7.36
N GLY A 257 14.52 3.12 6.53
CA GLY A 257 14.57 3.05 5.07
C GLY A 257 15.95 2.74 4.47
N LYS A 258 17.03 2.90 5.24
CA LYS A 258 18.42 2.59 4.82
C LYS A 258 18.83 1.14 5.11
N LEU A 259 18.00 0.44 5.88
CA LEU A 259 18.28 -0.88 6.44
C LEU A 259 17.58 -2.09 5.76
N PRO A 260 16.64 -1.96 4.79
CA PRO A 260 15.91 -3.14 4.30
C PRO A 260 16.79 -4.19 3.59
N THR A 261 17.99 -3.83 3.12
CA THR A 261 18.98 -4.77 2.56
C THR A 261 19.51 -5.76 3.59
N HIS A 262 19.45 -5.43 4.89
CA HIS A 262 19.88 -6.28 5.99
C HIS A 262 18.76 -7.14 6.57
N VAL A 263 17.59 -7.13 5.95
CA VAL A 263 16.42 -7.91 6.35
C VAL A 263 16.11 -8.96 5.28
N ARG A 264 15.82 -10.18 5.74
CA ARG A 264 15.40 -11.28 4.89
C ARG A 264 13.96 -11.68 5.22
N ILE A 265 13.15 -11.85 4.18
CA ILE A 265 11.81 -12.44 4.29
C ILE A 265 11.86 -13.80 3.58
N ALA A 266 11.43 -14.86 4.24
CA ALA A 266 11.42 -16.21 3.68
C ALA A 266 10.33 -17.08 4.31
N PRO A 267 9.88 -18.15 3.65
CA PRO A 267 8.97 -19.12 4.27
C PRO A 267 9.56 -19.77 5.55
N PRO A 268 8.74 -20.15 6.54
CA PRO A 268 9.19 -20.71 7.82
C PRO A 268 9.95 -22.04 7.74
N HIS A 269 9.77 -22.79 6.66
CA HIS A 269 10.43 -24.07 6.43
C HIS A 269 11.89 -23.92 5.94
N ALA A 270 12.35 -22.71 5.64
CA ALA A 270 13.76 -22.47 5.35
C ALA A 270 14.59 -22.59 6.64
N SER A 271 15.41 -23.65 6.74
CA SER A 271 16.06 -24.23 7.93
C SER A 271 17.00 -23.33 8.77
N SER A 272 17.00 -22.01 8.64
CA SER A 272 18.14 -21.20 9.12
C SER A 272 17.82 -20.00 10.02
N GLY A 273 16.58 -19.71 10.42
CA GLY A 273 16.31 -18.46 11.17
C GLY A 273 15.13 -18.50 12.14
N LYS A 274 15.30 -19.18 13.28
CA LYS A 274 14.30 -19.13 14.38
C LYS A 274 14.64 -18.07 15.44
N MET A 275 15.90 -17.65 15.53
CA MET A 275 16.37 -16.67 16.50
C MET A 275 16.24 -15.25 15.95
N ASN A 276 15.72 -14.30 16.74
CA ASN A 276 15.51 -12.89 16.35
C ASN A 276 14.74 -12.74 15.03
N SER A 277 13.62 -13.44 14.90
CA SER A 277 12.75 -13.36 13.73
C SER A 277 11.32 -13.03 14.15
N PHE A 278 10.60 -12.36 13.25
CA PHE A 278 9.18 -12.06 13.40
C PHE A 278 8.39 -12.93 12.42
N MET A 279 7.17 -13.31 12.80
CA MET A 279 6.22 -14.00 11.95
C MET A 279 5.28 -12.98 11.30
N ILE A 280 5.11 -13.12 9.99
CA ILE A 280 4.13 -12.40 9.19
C ILE A 280 3.14 -13.45 8.66
N ASP A 281 1.85 -13.22 8.90
CA ASP A 281 0.79 -13.97 8.22
C ASP A 281 0.22 -13.07 7.13
N LEU A 282 0.51 -13.39 5.88
CA LEU A 282 0.10 -12.58 4.74
C LEU A 282 -1.43 -12.53 4.54
N SER A 283 -2.19 -13.39 5.23
CA SER A 283 -3.66 -13.43 5.18
C SER A 283 -4.36 -12.59 6.25
N LYS A 284 -3.61 -11.96 7.16
CA LYS A 284 -4.16 -11.28 8.33
C LYS A 284 -3.81 -9.79 8.33
N ASP A 285 -4.71 -8.98 8.88
CA ASP A 285 -4.49 -7.54 9.05
C ASP A 285 -3.76 -7.23 10.35
N HIS A 286 -2.48 -7.62 10.44
CA HIS A 286 -1.65 -7.29 11.59
C HIS A 286 -0.18 -7.08 11.20
N PRO A 287 0.59 -6.32 12.01
CA PRO A 287 2.03 -6.18 11.82
C PRO A 287 2.77 -7.50 12.09
N PRO A 288 4.08 -7.58 11.76
CA PRO A 288 4.91 -8.72 12.15
C PRO A 288 4.90 -8.90 13.68
N LYS A 289 4.75 -10.15 14.13
CA LYS A 289 4.74 -10.49 15.56
C LYS A 289 6.01 -11.25 15.93
N PRO A 290 6.57 -11.11 17.14
CA PRO A 290 7.69 -11.93 17.58
C PRO A 290 7.42 -13.42 17.37
N PHE A 291 8.38 -14.14 16.80
CA PHE A 291 8.23 -15.56 16.55
C PHE A 291 8.16 -16.36 17.86
N THR A 292 7.07 -17.10 18.07
CA THR A 292 6.93 -18.08 19.15
C THR A 292 6.88 -19.49 18.54
N SER A 293 7.71 -20.40 19.06
CA SER A 293 7.88 -21.74 18.48
C SER A 293 6.63 -22.63 18.56
N LEU A 294 5.58 -22.21 19.29
CA LEU A 294 4.40 -23.02 19.58
C LEU A 294 3.32 -23.00 18.48
N GLU A 295 3.42 -22.16 17.45
CA GLU A 295 2.26 -21.83 16.60
C GLU A 295 2.41 -22.17 15.10
N VAL A 296 3.54 -22.74 14.67
CA VAL A 296 3.79 -22.89 13.23
C VAL A 296 3.35 -24.24 12.72
N SER A 297 2.16 -24.28 12.12
CA SER A 297 1.83 -25.32 11.15
C SER A 297 2.73 -25.16 9.92
N LEU A 298 3.63 -26.12 9.70
CA LEU A 298 4.58 -26.15 8.58
C LEU A 298 3.90 -26.12 7.19
N LYS A 299 2.57 -26.24 7.12
CA LYS A 299 1.78 -26.25 5.89
C LYS A 299 1.18 -24.89 5.48
N ASN A 300 1.30 -23.84 6.30
CA ASN A 300 0.69 -22.56 5.96
C ASN A 300 1.57 -21.75 4.99
N GLU A 301 1.19 -21.71 3.72
CA GLU A 301 1.87 -20.98 2.63
C GLU A 301 1.80 -19.46 2.77
N ASN A 302 0.95 -18.91 3.64
CA ASN A 302 0.86 -17.46 3.89
C ASN A 302 1.86 -16.98 4.94
N LEU A 303 2.50 -17.88 5.68
CA LEU A 303 3.45 -17.50 6.72
C LEU A 303 4.80 -17.12 6.13
N ARG A 304 5.39 -16.03 6.63
CA ARG A 304 6.76 -15.60 6.32
C ARG A 304 7.51 -15.29 7.61
N LEU A 305 8.76 -15.71 7.67
CA LEU A 305 9.73 -15.25 8.65
C LEU A 305 10.39 -13.98 8.16
N PHE A 306 10.34 -12.96 9.00
CA PHE A 306 11.03 -11.68 8.85
C PHE A 306 12.24 -11.67 9.77
N ASP A 307 13.41 -11.94 9.20
CA ASP A 307 14.67 -12.13 9.91
C ASP A 307 15.45 -10.82 10.04
N THR A 308 15.70 -10.40 11.28
CA THR A 308 16.42 -9.17 11.63
C THR A 308 17.83 -9.43 12.17
N ARG A 309 18.38 -10.65 12.08
CA ARG A 309 19.73 -10.94 12.64
C ARG A 309 20.84 -10.14 11.98
N SER A 310 20.88 -10.13 10.65
CA SER A 310 21.87 -9.34 9.89
C SER A 310 21.72 -7.85 10.15
N LEU A 311 20.47 -7.38 10.33
CA LEU A 311 20.14 -6.02 10.72
C LEU A 311 20.72 -5.67 12.10
N LEU A 312 20.45 -6.49 13.12
CA LEU A 312 20.94 -6.26 14.48
C LEU A 312 22.47 -6.25 14.55
N LYS A 313 23.14 -7.15 13.82
CA LYS A 313 24.61 -7.15 13.70
C LYS A 313 25.10 -5.82 13.12
N ARG A 314 24.51 -5.36 12.01
CA ARG A 314 24.88 -4.10 11.36
C ARG A 314 24.66 -2.90 12.28
N LEU A 315 23.55 -2.87 13.01
CA LEU A 315 23.26 -1.80 13.97
C LEU A 315 24.27 -1.77 15.11
N GLY A 316 24.71 -2.93 15.61
CA GLY A 316 25.80 -3.01 16.60
C GLY A 316 27.12 -2.45 16.07
N GLU A 317 27.50 -2.78 14.84
CA GLU A 317 28.69 -2.23 14.18
C GLU A 317 28.62 -0.70 14.05
N LEU A 318 27.46 -0.16 13.65
CA LEU A 318 27.25 1.29 13.52
C LEU A 318 27.36 2.03 14.86
N LEU A 319 26.82 1.45 15.94
CA LEU A 319 26.94 2.03 17.28
C LEU A 319 28.39 2.04 17.77
N HIS A 320 29.15 0.95 17.58
CA HIS A 320 30.56 0.90 17.97
C HIS A 320 31.44 1.88 17.17
N GLN A 321 31.18 2.06 15.88
CA GLN A 321 31.89 3.03 15.05
C GLN A 321 31.62 4.47 15.51
N ALA A 322 30.39 4.75 15.94
CA ALA A 322 30.00 6.07 16.45
C ALA A 322 30.61 6.40 17.83
N GLU A 323 30.99 5.39 18.61
CA GLU A 323 31.65 5.54 19.92
C GLU A 323 33.17 5.74 19.80
N SER A 324 33.75 5.60 18.60
CA SER A 324 35.18 5.77 18.36
C SER A 324 35.56 7.26 18.23
N PRO A 325 36.62 7.73 18.90
CA PRO A 325 36.94 9.17 19.08
C PRO A 325 37.37 9.93 17.82
N SER A 326 37.45 9.29 16.66
CA SER A 326 37.94 9.84 15.40
C SER A 326 36.85 10.18 14.37
N THR A 327 35.56 10.02 14.69
CA THR A 327 34.46 10.26 13.75
C THR A 327 33.65 11.51 14.13
N ILE A 328 33.47 12.40 13.15
CA ILE A 328 32.80 13.72 13.23
C ILE A 328 31.40 13.62 13.90
N PRO A 329 30.98 14.58 14.76
CA PRO A 329 29.80 14.48 15.62
C PRO A 329 28.43 14.68 14.92
N VAL A 330 28.26 14.25 13.67
CA VAL A 330 27.11 14.63 12.82
C VAL A 330 25.84 13.79 13.06
N HIS A 331 25.84 12.80 13.96
CA HIS A 331 24.68 11.91 14.12
C HIS A 331 24.22 11.58 15.55
N LEU A 332 24.56 12.38 16.56
CA LEU A 332 24.15 12.08 17.95
C LEU A 332 22.63 11.84 18.11
N SER A 333 21.78 12.62 17.46
CA SER A 333 20.32 12.44 17.47
C SER A 333 19.90 11.13 16.80
N ASN A 334 20.47 10.81 15.64
CA ASN A 334 20.20 9.54 14.95
C ASN A 334 20.71 8.34 15.75
N ILE A 335 21.85 8.46 16.45
CA ILE A 335 22.40 7.42 17.31
C ILE A 335 21.50 7.17 18.52
N GLN A 336 21.02 8.24 19.18
CA GLN A 336 20.07 8.13 20.30
C GLN A 336 18.77 7.47 19.85
N LEU A 337 18.24 7.89 18.70
CA LEU A 337 17.04 7.29 18.13
C LEU A 337 17.27 5.81 17.80
N LEU A 338 18.37 5.46 17.13
CA LEU A 338 18.74 4.07 16.84
C LEU A 338 18.86 3.22 18.11
N ARG A 339 19.53 3.73 19.16
CA ARG A 339 19.63 3.05 20.46
C ARG A 339 18.25 2.74 21.05
N ARG A 340 17.27 3.61 20.85
CA ARG A 340 15.89 3.39 21.30
C ARG A 340 15.10 2.41 20.42
N LEU A 341 15.37 2.36 19.12
CA LEU A 341 14.69 1.47 18.18
C LEU A 341 15.22 0.02 18.23
N ILE A 342 16.52 -0.17 18.45
CA ILE A 342 17.20 -1.49 18.42
C ILE A 342 16.51 -2.56 19.29
N PRO A 343 16.12 -2.28 20.55
CA PRO A 343 15.43 -3.28 21.38
C PRO A 343 14.19 -3.85 20.70
N TYR A 344 13.38 -3.03 20.03
CA TYR A 344 12.15 -3.48 19.37
C TYR A 344 12.40 -4.36 18.14
N LEU A 345 13.55 -4.21 17.49
CA LEU A 345 13.99 -5.03 16.36
C LEU A 345 14.52 -6.40 16.78
N ASN A 346 14.76 -6.60 18.09
CA ASN A 346 15.08 -7.88 18.68
C ASN A 346 13.79 -8.62 19.08
N ALA A 347 13.46 -9.71 18.38
CA ALA A 347 12.23 -10.46 18.64
C ALA A 347 12.17 -11.09 20.05
N SER A 348 13.30 -11.26 20.74
CA SER A 348 13.34 -11.75 22.13
C SER A 348 13.14 -10.65 23.18
N TYR A 349 13.07 -9.38 22.77
CA TYR A 349 12.88 -8.26 23.69
C TYR A 349 11.48 -8.28 24.30
N GLN A 350 11.43 -8.30 25.63
CA GLN A 350 10.18 -8.16 26.38
C GLN A 350 9.77 -6.68 26.38
N ARG A 351 8.69 -6.39 25.66
CA ARG A 351 8.19 -5.02 25.51
C ARG A 351 7.60 -4.53 26.85
N PRO A 352 7.87 -3.28 27.26
CA PRO A 352 7.21 -2.71 28.44
C PRO A 352 5.69 -2.68 28.26
N SER A 353 4.94 -2.97 29.33
CA SER A 353 3.48 -2.87 29.32
C SER A 353 3.02 -1.49 28.83
N PRO A 354 1.95 -1.41 28.01
CA PRO A 354 1.42 -0.12 27.57
C PRO A 354 1.07 0.74 28.78
N GLY A 355 1.60 1.96 28.85
CA GLY A 355 1.34 2.92 29.94
C GLY A 355 2.42 3.06 31.02
N LYS A 356 3.58 2.43 30.89
CA LYS A 356 4.78 2.84 31.65
C LYS A 356 5.80 3.49 30.71
N PRO A 357 6.33 4.67 31.06
CA PRO A 357 7.28 5.41 30.24
C PRO A 357 8.57 4.63 29.99
#